data_AF-A0A7C8CPR7-F1
#
_entry.id   AF-A0A7C8CPR7-F1
#
_cell.length_a   1.000
_cell.length_b   1.000
_cell.length_c   1.000
_cell.angle_alpha   90.00
_cell.angle_beta   90.00
_cell.angle_gamma   90.00
#
_symmetry.space_group_name_H-M   'P 1'
#
loop_
_entity.id
_entity.type
_entity.pdbx_description
1 polymer ?
#
loop_
_entity_poly.entity_id
_entity_poly.type
_entity_poly.pdbx_seq_one_letter_code
_entity_poly.pdbx_strand_id
1 'polypeptide(L)'
;MVAEVNPVIRFVFRFIFLPLGVALVVLFAAITWIAEGVGGRLFDRGVSTAEPTPQAVVTNRLERQQWEAPPATAGDSSQILFGDLHVHTTYSGDAFIFSLPLFQGEGVHPPADACDFARFCSGLDFWSINDHAESLTTDQWSETREAIRECNAVADPENPDLVAFLGWEWTQSAPPGNPEAGVHYGHKNVILRDTADASVPRRPIGAGRAGLFAQPLPPAIWALARAGMASLDLGNLQPYLDFNRFARVARAMESCPKGVAVRDLPDDCLEGAETPAELFRKLDDWGYPSLVIPHGTSWGIHAPPTARLKDQLTTANHDPKRQRLFEVYSGHGSSEVYREWFDGEADAQGNLRCASPRGGYLPCCWQAGEIIRDRCTADTLPAVCDERVERVRQQVLDAGGPPYAHVSGTRPDDWLGCGQLQDGFMPAFNYRPNMSAQYGLALRAEDGSTYRYGMIASSDNHTARPGPGYKETARKAFSDAYGFRADWYEALNNPGPPSPEANPEPRILSGVAMSLERGSSFYYTSGLVAVHADARNREAIWNALESRNVYGTSGERILL
;
A
#
# COMPACT_ATOMS: atom_id res chain seq x y z
N MET A 1 -52.58 27.64 36.33
CA MET A 1 -52.19 26.54 37.23
C MET A 1 -50.99 25.85 36.62
N VAL A 2 -49.78 26.17 37.10
CA VAL A 2 -48.55 25.50 36.69
C VAL A 2 -48.49 24.22 37.51
N ALA A 3 -48.57 23.06 36.86
CA ALA A 3 -48.48 21.77 37.54
C ALA A 3 -47.14 21.67 38.27
N GLU A 4 -47.17 21.46 39.59
CA GLU A 4 -45.96 21.19 40.37
C GLU A 4 -45.34 19.88 39.87
N VAL A 5 -44.18 20.01 39.22
CA VAL A 5 -43.38 18.85 38.79
C VAL A 5 -42.99 18.05 40.03
N ASN A 6 -43.37 16.77 40.05
CA ASN A 6 -43.14 15.83 41.14
C ASN A 6 -41.70 15.93 41.69
N PRO A 7 -41.50 16.09 43.02
CA PRO A 7 -40.18 16.25 43.63
C PRO A 7 -39.23 15.07 43.37
N VAL A 8 -39.77 13.86 43.16
CA VAL A 8 -38.99 12.68 42.75
C VAL A 8 -38.42 12.87 41.34
N ILE A 9 -39.21 13.43 40.41
CA ILE A 9 -38.76 13.74 39.04
C ILE A 9 -37.67 14.80 39.07
N ARG A 10 -37.80 15.84 39.89
CA ARG A 10 -36.75 16.86 40.07
C ARG A 10 -35.47 16.28 40.66
N PHE A 11 -35.58 15.37 41.62
CA PHE A 11 -34.43 14.69 42.22
C PHE A 11 -33.72 13.80 41.19
N VAL A 12 -34.46 12.92 40.51
CA VAL A 12 -33.91 12.04 39.46
C VAL A 12 -33.27 12.87 38.34
N PHE A 13 -33.91 13.94 37.90
CA PHE A 13 -33.35 14.82 36.88
C PHE A 13 -32.04 15.49 37.34
N ARG A 14 -32.00 16.06 38.55
CA ARG A 14 -30.85 16.82 39.04
C ARG A 14 -29.65 15.93 39.42
N PHE A 15 -29.89 14.74 39.94
CA PHE A 15 -28.84 13.88 40.49
C PHE A 15 -28.48 12.69 39.59
N ILE A 16 -29.28 12.39 38.57
CA ILE A 16 -29.02 11.29 37.63
C ILE A 16 -28.92 11.81 36.20
N PHE A 17 -29.97 12.42 35.65
CA PHE A 17 -29.97 12.81 34.24
C PHE A 17 -29.03 13.99 33.93
N LEU A 18 -28.94 14.99 34.81
CA LEU A 18 -28.05 16.13 34.60
C LEU A 18 -26.56 15.73 34.66
N PRO A 19 -26.07 14.98 35.66
CA PRO A 19 -24.69 14.49 35.67
C PRO A 19 -24.38 13.57 34.48
N LEU A 20 -25.31 12.67 34.12
CA LEU A 20 -25.16 11.81 32.95
C LEU A 20 -25.07 12.64 31.66
N GLY A 21 -25.92 13.66 31.51
CA GLY A 21 -25.88 14.58 30.38
C GLY A 21 -24.55 15.33 30.28
N VAL A 22 -24.04 15.85 31.40
CA VAL A 22 -22.72 16.49 31.46
C VAL A 22 -21.60 15.51 31.09
N ALA A 23 -21.63 14.29 31.62
CA ALA A 23 -20.64 13.26 31.30
C ALA A 23 -20.64 12.90 29.80
N LEU A 24 -21.82 12.77 29.18
CA LEU A 24 -21.95 12.52 27.74
C LEU A 24 -21.40 13.68 26.90
N VAL A 25 -21.66 14.92 27.30
CA VAL A 25 -21.11 16.10 26.62
C VAL A 25 -19.59 16.15 26.73
N VAL A 26 -19.03 15.86 27.91
CA VAL A 26 -17.58 15.80 28.12
C VAL A 26 -16.95 14.68 27.29
N LEU A 27 -17.57 13.49 27.27
CA LEU A 27 -17.10 12.37 26.46
C LEU A 27 -17.14 12.71 24.96
N PHE A 28 -18.24 13.29 24.49
CA PHE A 28 -18.36 13.73 23.10
C PHE A 28 -17.28 14.77 22.75
N ALA A 29 -17.09 15.78 23.60
CA ALA A 29 -16.05 16.79 23.42
C ALA A 29 -14.64 16.17 23.39
N ALA A 30 -14.36 15.19 24.26
CA ALA A 30 -13.08 14.48 24.28
C ALA A 30 -12.87 13.66 23.00
N ILE A 31 -13.88 12.91 22.55
CA ILE A 31 -13.84 12.15 21.29
C ILE A 31 -13.57 13.10 20.11
N THR A 32 -14.31 14.21 20.02
CA THR A 32 -14.10 15.21 18.97
C THR A 32 -12.71 15.85 19.06
N TRP A 33 -12.23 16.16 20.26
CA TRP A 33 -10.91 16.75 20.46
C TRP A 33 -9.77 15.83 19.98
N ILE A 34 -9.83 14.54 20.34
CA ILE A 34 -8.86 13.52 19.87
C ILE A 34 -9.02 13.33 18.36
N ALA A 35 -10.25 13.10 17.89
CA ALA A 35 -10.52 12.83 16.49
C ALA A 35 -10.10 14.01 15.60
N GLU A 36 -10.30 15.27 15.98
CA GLU A 36 -9.89 16.42 15.16
C GLU A 36 -8.39 16.77 15.28
N GLY A 37 -7.63 15.98 16.07
CA GLY A 37 -6.20 16.16 16.27
C GLY A 37 -5.88 17.52 16.87
N VAL A 38 -6.69 17.99 17.82
CA VAL A 38 -6.46 19.29 18.45
C VAL A 38 -5.21 19.20 19.32
N GLY A 39 -4.22 20.04 19.05
CA GLY A 39 -2.88 19.94 19.65
C GLY A 39 -1.91 19.02 18.89
N GLY A 40 -2.38 18.39 17.80
CA GLY A 40 -1.52 17.69 16.85
C GLY A 40 -0.67 18.63 16.01
N ARG A 41 0.49 18.15 15.59
CA ARG A 41 1.49 18.82 14.76
C ARG A 41 1.35 18.39 13.30
N LEU A 42 1.69 19.30 12.40
CA LEU A 42 2.03 18.97 11.02
C LEU A 42 3.55 18.98 10.93
N PHE A 43 4.11 18.02 10.20
CA PHE A 43 5.55 17.90 10.02
C PHE A 43 5.93 18.50 8.68
N ASP A 44 7.07 19.19 8.66
CA ASP A 44 7.71 19.67 7.43
C ASP A 44 8.55 18.55 6.79
N ARG A 45 9.25 18.88 5.70
CA ARG A 45 10.07 17.91 4.97
C ARG A 45 11.29 17.42 5.73
N GLY A 46 11.59 17.96 6.92
CA GLY A 46 12.85 17.79 7.61
C GLY A 46 14.00 18.53 6.91
N VAL A 47 15.23 18.20 7.29
CA VAL A 47 16.44 18.79 6.69
C VAL A 47 17.39 17.64 6.36
N SER A 48 17.67 17.43 5.07
CA SER A 48 18.66 16.43 4.64
C SER A 48 20.07 16.89 4.96
N THR A 49 20.99 15.95 5.14
CA THR A 49 22.41 16.23 5.33
C THR A 49 22.97 17.00 4.13
N ALA A 50 23.67 18.11 4.41
CA ALA A 50 24.18 19.05 3.40
C ALA A 50 25.52 18.62 2.76
N GLU A 51 25.89 17.35 2.85
CA GLU A 51 27.15 16.80 2.34
C GLU A 51 26.88 15.59 1.43
N PRO A 52 27.56 15.47 0.28
CA PRO A 52 27.49 14.26 -0.53
C PRO A 52 28.30 13.13 0.13
N THR A 53 28.07 11.91 -0.33
CA THR A 53 28.97 10.79 -0.03
C THR A 53 30.38 11.12 -0.55
N PRO A 54 31.46 10.94 0.24
CA PRO A 54 32.80 11.23 -0.22
C PRO A 54 33.14 10.50 -1.54
N GLN A 55 33.69 11.22 -2.52
CA GLN A 55 33.96 10.67 -3.85
C GLN A 55 34.81 9.38 -3.82
N ALA A 56 35.77 9.29 -2.89
CA ALA A 56 36.58 8.08 -2.71
C ALA A 56 35.74 6.84 -2.36
N VAL A 57 34.64 6.99 -1.62
CA VAL A 57 33.71 5.89 -1.29
C VAL A 57 32.89 5.49 -2.51
N VAL A 58 32.49 6.44 -3.34
CA VAL A 58 31.78 6.17 -4.61
C VAL A 58 32.72 5.43 -5.58
N THR A 59 33.93 5.94 -5.78
CA THR A 59 34.95 5.29 -6.64
C THR A 59 35.29 3.88 -6.15
N ASN A 60 35.48 3.67 -4.84
CA ASN A 60 35.78 2.34 -4.32
C ASN A 60 34.63 1.33 -4.54
N ARG A 61 33.37 1.78 -4.50
CA ARG A 61 32.22 0.92 -4.84
C ARG A 61 32.25 0.50 -6.30
N LEU A 62 32.51 1.44 -7.22
CA LEU A 62 32.62 1.16 -8.65
C LEU A 62 33.77 0.21 -8.96
N GLU A 63 34.95 0.43 -8.38
CA GLU A 63 36.11 -0.45 -8.55
C GLU A 63 35.83 -1.88 -8.07
N ARG A 64 35.11 -2.04 -6.95
CA ARG A 64 34.69 -3.36 -6.46
C ARG A 64 33.71 -4.04 -7.41
N GLN A 65 32.70 -3.31 -7.88
CA GLN A 65 31.74 -3.85 -8.85
C GLN A 65 32.45 -4.29 -10.14
N GLN A 66 33.38 -3.48 -10.66
CA GLN A 66 34.16 -3.83 -11.84
C GLN A 66 35.07 -5.05 -11.62
N TRP A 67 35.61 -5.20 -10.41
CA TRP A 67 36.42 -6.37 -10.04
C TRP A 67 35.59 -7.66 -9.92
N GLU A 68 34.37 -7.55 -9.40
CA GLU A 68 33.45 -8.68 -9.20
C GLU A 68 32.63 -9.03 -10.45
N ALA A 69 32.44 -8.07 -11.36
CA ALA A 69 31.68 -8.26 -12.59
C ALA A 69 32.33 -9.32 -13.49
N PRO A 70 31.53 -10.10 -14.24
CA PRO A 70 32.04 -10.95 -15.29
C PRO A 70 32.86 -10.13 -16.31
N PRO A 71 33.83 -10.74 -17.03
CA PRO A 71 34.58 -10.03 -18.06
C PRO A 71 33.62 -9.38 -19.06
N ALA A 72 33.65 -8.04 -19.14
CA ALA A 72 32.79 -7.30 -20.04
C ALA A 72 32.97 -7.78 -21.48
N THR A 73 31.87 -7.86 -22.22
CA THR A 73 31.98 -8.06 -23.68
C THR A 73 32.72 -6.86 -24.29
N ALA A 74 33.60 -7.12 -25.25
CA ALA A 74 34.42 -6.07 -25.84
C ALA A 74 33.53 -4.98 -26.47
N GLY A 75 33.54 -3.78 -25.88
CA GLY A 75 32.78 -2.62 -26.35
C GLY A 75 31.65 -2.14 -25.43
N ASP A 76 31.36 -2.83 -24.32
CA ASP A 76 30.39 -2.37 -23.32
C ASP A 76 31.05 -1.42 -22.31
N SER A 77 30.68 -0.14 -22.36
CA SER A 77 31.12 0.90 -21.41
C SER A 77 30.08 1.22 -20.34
N SER A 78 28.96 0.50 -20.31
CA SER A 78 27.90 0.73 -19.33
C SER A 78 28.32 0.27 -17.93
N GLN A 79 27.79 0.94 -16.90
CA GLN A 79 27.96 0.57 -15.51
C GLN A 79 26.61 0.19 -14.90
N ILE A 80 26.63 -0.74 -13.94
CA ILE A 80 25.43 -1.16 -13.21
C ILE A 80 25.24 -0.22 -12.02
N LEU A 81 24.11 0.49 -12.01
CA LEU A 81 23.71 1.37 -10.91
C LEU A 81 22.48 0.80 -10.21
N PHE A 82 22.45 0.86 -8.89
CA PHE A 82 21.38 0.33 -8.06
C PHE A 82 20.55 1.45 -7.44
N GLY A 83 19.23 1.30 -7.48
CA GLY A 83 18.32 2.27 -6.91
C GLY A 83 17.02 1.67 -6.43
N ASP A 84 16.11 2.56 -6.05
CA ASP A 84 14.79 2.23 -5.52
C ASP A 84 13.76 3.26 -5.98
N LEU A 85 12.78 2.84 -6.78
CA LEU A 85 11.82 3.76 -7.42
C LEU A 85 10.47 3.82 -6.70
N HIS A 86 10.40 3.31 -5.46
CA HIS A 86 9.15 3.23 -4.73
C HIS A 86 9.33 3.38 -3.23
N VAL A 87 9.20 4.62 -2.72
CA VAL A 87 9.40 4.91 -1.29
C VAL A 87 8.33 5.86 -0.76
N HIS A 88 7.74 5.49 0.38
CA HIS A 88 6.79 6.33 1.10
C HIS A 88 7.44 6.99 2.30
N THR A 89 6.97 8.20 2.60
CA THR A 89 7.25 8.93 3.83
C THR A 89 5.94 9.10 4.60
N THR A 90 5.99 9.71 5.77
CA THR A 90 4.78 10.02 6.54
C THR A 90 3.92 11.15 5.95
N TYR A 91 4.24 11.61 4.75
CA TYR A 91 3.28 12.33 3.92
C TYR A 91 2.23 11.39 3.29
N SER A 92 2.51 10.10 3.19
CA SER A 92 1.53 9.05 2.88
C SER A 92 0.69 8.69 4.10
N GLY A 93 -0.62 8.52 3.88
CA GLY A 93 -1.57 8.29 4.97
C GLY A 93 -1.40 6.96 5.70
N ASP A 94 -1.09 5.89 4.98
CA ASP A 94 -0.82 4.56 5.53
C ASP A 94 0.55 4.47 6.19
N ALA A 95 1.60 5.08 5.62
CA ALA A 95 2.89 5.21 6.28
C ALA A 95 2.79 5.98 7.61
N PHE A 96 1.97 7.03 7.66
CA PHE A 96 1.67 7.69 8.94
C PHE A 96 0.92 6.74 9.89
N ILE A 97 -0.05 5.96 9.42
CA ILE A 97 -0.71 4.95 10.27
C ILE A 97 0.31 3.93 10.81
N PHE A 98 1.19 3.38 9.98
CA PHE A 98 2.21 2.41 10.41
C PHE A 98 3.24 3.01 11.37
N SER A 99 3.46 4.32 11.31
CA SER A 99 4.30 5.03 12.29
C SER A 99 3.71 5.09 13.71
N LEU A 100 2.41 4.81 13.89
CA LEU A 100 1.73 4.96 15.17
C LEU A 100 2.16 3.88 16.17
N PRO A 101 2.17 4.18 17.48
CA PRO A 101 2.49 3.20 18.52
C PRO A 101 1.61 1.94 18.50
N LEU A 102 0.35 2.06 18.05
CA LEU A 102 -0.58 0.92 17.93
C LEU A 102 -0.09 -0.14 16.93
N PHE A 103 0.68 0.27 15.91
CA PHE A 103 1.32 -0.58 14.91
C PHE A 103 2.79 -0.87 15.23
N GLN A 104 3.24 -0.52 16.44
CA GLN A 104 4.65 -0.66 16.85
C GLN A 104 5.63 0.17 16.00
N GLY A 105 5.14 1.25 15.36
CA GLY A 105 5.96 2.13 14.55
C GLY A 105 6.98 2.94 15.34
N GLU A 106 8.06 3.34 14.67
CA GLU A 106 9.17 4.11 15.25
C GLU A 106 8.90 5.63 15.32
N GLY A 107 7.77 6.07 14.77
CA GLY A 107 7.37 7.48 14.69
C GLY A 107 7.52 8.05 13.29
N VAL A 108 7.44 9.37 13.20
CA VAL A 108 7.27 10.10 11.94
C VAL A 108 8.59 10.17 11.16
N HIS A 109 8.52 9.85 9.88
CA HIS A 109 9.65 9.86 8.93
C HIS A 109 9.37 10.82 7.78
N PRO A 110 9.96 12.03 7.76
CA PRO A 110 9.76 13.01 6.71
C PRO A 110 10.60 12.71 5.45
N PRO A 111 10.34 13.38 4.30
CA PRO A 111 11.12 13.25 3.06
C PRO A 111 12.66 13.32 3.19
N ALA A 112 13.19 14.15 4.10
CA ALA A 112 14.63 14.22 4.35
C ALA A 112 15.23 12.90 4.85
N ASP A 113 14.51 12.13 5.66
CA ASP A 113 14.97 10.82 6.15
C ASP A 113 15.23 9.87 4.97
N ALA A 114 14.35 9.88 3.96
CA ALA A 114 14.53 9.06 2.76
C ALA A 114 15.80 9.44 1.98
N CYS A 115 16.07 10.73 1.80
CA CYS A 115 17.29 11.19 1.13
C CYS A 115 18.55 10.71 1.86
N ASP A 116 18.61 10.91 3.17
CA ASP A 116 19.78 10.55 3.97
C ASP A 116 19.94 9.03 4.06
N PHE A 117 18.84 8.28 4.18
CA PHE A 117 18.89 6.83 4.21
C PHE A 117 19.36 6.26 2.86
N ALA A 118 18.82 6.74 1.73
CA ALA A 118 19.30 6.36 0.40
C ALA A 118 20.81 6.61 0.25
N ARG A 119 21.27 7.79 0.67
CA ARG A 119 22.66 8.22 0.51
C ARG A 119 23.62 7.45 1.41
N PHE A 120 23.34 7.37 2.70
CA PHE A 120 24.33 6.93 3.69
C PHE A 120 24.08 5.54 4.25
N CYS A 121 22.82 5.14 4.41
CA CYS A 121 22.49 3.84 4.99
C CYS A 121 22.53 2.74 3.92
N SER A 122 21.78 2.94 2.84
CA SER A 122 21.70 1.98 1.73
C SER A 122 22.83 2.18 0.74
N GLY A 123 23.30 3.42 0.54
CA GLY A 123 24.33 3.75 -0.44
C GLY A 123 23.86 3.49 -1.87
N LEU A 124 22.64 3.91 -2.19
CA LEU A 124 22.06 3.81 -3.54
C LEU A 124 22.74 4.80 -4.50
N ASP A 125 22.60 4.50 -5.79
CA ASP A 125 23.02 5.39 -6.88
C ASP A 125 21.86 6.30 -7.30
N PHE A 126 20.62 5.84 -7.15
CA PHE A 126 19.42 6.66 -7.36
C PHE A 126 18.22 6.18 -6.54
N TRP A 127 17.22 7.04 -6.36
CA TRP A 127 15.96 6.66 -5.74
C TRP A 127 14.81 7.58 -6.18
N SER A 128 13.55 7.24 -5.87
CA SER A 128 12.38 8.10 -6.07
C SER A 128 11.51 8.18 -4.82
N ILE A 129 10.93 9.36 -4.58
CA ILE A 129 9.85 9.55 -3.60
C ILE A 129 8.50 9.31 -4.26
N ASN A 130 7.60 8.63 -3.57
CA ASN A 130 6.38 8.08 -4.16
C ASN A 130 5.18 8.14 -3.22
N ASP A 131 5.05 9.20 -2.43
CA ASP A 131 3.90 9.35 -1.54
C ASP A 131 2.54 9.31 -2.28
N HIS A 132 1.51 8.78 -1.60
CA HIS A 132 0.15 8.66 -2.16
C HIS A 132 -0.47 10.01 -2.52
N ALA A 133 -0.76 10.21 -3.81
CA ALA A 133 -1.33 11.46 -4.30
C ALA A 133 -2.76 11.75 -3.79
N GLU A 134 -3.50 10.73 -3.35
CA GLU A 134 -4.90 10.84 -2.91
C GLU A 134 -5.05 11.61 -1.59
N SER A 135 -3.97 11.77 -0.83
CA SER A 135 -3.96 12.51 0.43
C SER A 135 -2.83 13.52 0.56
N LEU A 136 -1.97 13.64 -0.47
CA LEU A 136 -0.85 14.57 -0.47
C LEU A 136 -1.35 16.01 -0.61
N THR A 137 -1.12 16.83 0.41
CA THR A 137 -1.58 18.22 0.40
C THR A 137 -0.75 19.10 -0.52
N THR A 138 -1.29 20.26 -0.94
CA THR A 138 -0.54 21.23 -1.76
C THR A 138 0.77 21.64 -1.10
N ASP A 139 0.73 21.91 0.21
CA ASP A 139 1.92 22.27 1.00
C ASP A 139 2.91 21.10 1.02
N GLN A 140 2.46 19.88 1.32
CA GLN A 140 3.32 18.69 1.31
C GLN A 140 3.92 18.40 -0.07
N TRP A 141 3.18 18.59 -1.16
CA TRP A 141 3.74 18.46 -2.51
C TRP A 141 4.83 19.49 -2.78
N SER A 142 4.62 20.74 -2.35
CA SER A 142 5.66 21.77 -2.46
C SER A 142 6.90 21.40 -1.65
N GLU A 143 6.71 20.93 -0.43
CA GLU A 143 7.76 20.44 0.46
C GLU A 143 8.51 19.23 -0.12
N THR A 144 7.80 18.27 -0.74
CA THR A 144 8.38 17.12 -1.44
C THR A 144 9.26 17.55 -2.62
N ARG A 145 8.78 18.49 -3.45
CA ARG A 145 9.58 19.03 -4.57
C ARG A 145 10.86 19.69 -4.09
N GLU A 146 10.78 20.47 -3.00
CA GLU A 146 11.94 21.11 -2.42
C GLU A 146 12.90 20.10 -1.80
N ALA A 147 12.41 19.11 -1.05
CA ALA A 147 13.23 18.06 -0.47
C ALA A 147 14.05 17.30 -1.53
N ILE A 148 13.43 16.99 -2.66
CA ILE A 148 14.12 16.32 -3.78
C ILE A 148 15.17 17.23 -4.41
N ARG A 149 14.91 18.54 -4.54
CA ARG A 149 15.93 19.48 -5.02
C ARG A 149 17.09 19.62 -4.05
N GLU A 150 16.81 19.78 -2.76
CA GLU A 150 17.82 19.84 -1.68
C GLU A 150 18.68 18.56 -1.68
N CYS A 151 18.04 17.40 -1.81
CA CYS A 151 18.73 16.12 -1.89
C CYS A 151 19.71 16.04 -3.07
N ASN A 152 19.34 16.59 -4.24
CA ASN A 152 20.22 16.59 -5.42
C ASN A 152 21.29 17.70 -5.37
N ALA A 153 21.03 18.82 -4.71
CA ALA A 153 21.88 20.02 -4.75
C ALA A 153 23.27 19.82 -4.11
N VAL A 154 23.43 18.81 -3.25
CA VAL A 154 24.71 18.50 -2.60
C VAL A 154 25.66 17.66 -3.48
N ALA A 155 25.14 17.02 -4.53
CA ALA A 155 25.89 16.14 -5.42
C ALA A 155 26.48 16.90 -6.62
N ASP A 156 27.57 16.38 -7.19
CA ASP A 156 28.07 16.83 -8.50
C ASP A 156 27.07 16.42 -9.60
N PRO A 157 26.44 17.35 -10.35
CA PRO A 157 25.45 17.01 -11.36
C PRO A 157 25.98 16.12 -12.50
N GLU A 158 27.27 16.21 -12.82
CA GLU A 158 27.88 15.43 -13.90
C GLU A 158 28.26 14.02 -13.46
N ASN A 159 28.55 13.84 -12.17
CA ASN A 159 28.95 12.56 -11.59
C ASN A 159 28.43 12.41 -10.14
N PRO A 160 27.11 12.32 -9.95
CA PRO A 160 26.52 12.37 -8.62
C PRO A 160 26.81 11.11 -7.81
N ASP A 161 26.91 11.27 -6.49
CA ASP A 161 26.90 10.14 -5.57
C ASP A 161 25.51 9.49 -5.50
N LEU A 162 24.44 10.30 -5.59
CA LEU A 162 23.04 9.90 -5.57
C LEU A 162 22.19 10.79 -6.49
N VAL A 163 21.26 10.20 -7.25
CA VAL A 163 20.21 10.91 -7.99
C VAL A 163 18.84 10.68 -7.33
N ALA A 164 18.17 11.74 -6.89
CA ALA A 164 16.80 11.66 -6.38
C ALA A 164 15.79 12.05 -7.46
N PHE A 165 14.87 11.17 -7.82
CA PHE A 165 13.75 11.42 -8.72
C PHE A 165 12.53 11.91 -7.95
N LEU A 166 11.74 12.76 -8.61
CA LEU A 166 10.45 13.21 -8.10
C LEU A 166 9.36 12.30 -8.65
N GLY A 167 8.44 11.90 -7.80
CA GLY A 167 7.30 11.07 -8.19
C GLY A 167 6.17 11.11 -7.17
N TRP A 168 5.17 10.29 -7.43
CA TRP A 168 4.06 10.01 -6.53
C TRP A 168 3.45 8.65 -6.88
N GLU A 169 2.70 8.07 -5.96
CA GLU A 169 1.88 6.90 -6.24
C GLU A 169 0.44 7.31 -6.61
N TRP A 170 -0.05 6.74 -7.71
CA TRP A 170 -1.45 6.75 -8.12
C TRP A 170 -2.11 5.46 -7.62
N THR A 171 -3.04 5.57 -6.67
CA THR A 171 -3.44 4.45 -5.82
C THR A 171 -4.94 4.21 -5.88
N GLN A 172 -5.32 3.14 -6.58
CA GLN A 172 -6.71 2.69 -6.63
C GLN A 172 -6.93 1.51 -5.67
N SER A 173 -7.56 1.76 -4.54
CA SER A 173 -8.08 0.68 -3.69
C SER A 173 -9.51 0.28 -4.10
N ALA A 174 -9.79 -1.02 -4.20
CA ALA A 174 -11.16 -1.51 -4.29
C ALA A 174 -11.83 -1.43 -2.90
N PRO A 175 -13.08 -0.95 -2.77
CA PRO A 175 -13.81 -1.05 -1.52
C PRO A 175 -13.96 -2.52 -1.11
N PRO A 176 -13.78 -2.89 0.18
CA PRO A 176 -14.04 -4.23 0.65
C PRO A 176 -15.46 -4.68 0.25
N GLY A 177 -15.59 -5.85 -0.38
CA GLY A 177 -16.88 -6.46 -0.70
C GLY A 177 -17.66 -5.84 -1.87
N ASN A 178 -17.06 -4.99 -2.72
CA ASN A 178 -17.72 -4.52 -3.94
C ASN A 178 -17.04 -5.05 -5.23
N PRO A 179 -17.37 -6.28 -5.67
CA PRO A 179 -16.89 -6.84 -6.93
C PRO A 179 -17.50 -6.16 -8.18
N GLU A 180 -18.50 -5.28 -8.02
CA GLU A 180 -19.17 -4.58 -9.13
C GLU A 180 -18.50 -3.24 -9.50
N ALA A 181 -17.39 -2.86 -8.87
CA ALA A 181 -16.74 -1.55 -9.02
C ALA A 181 -16.04 -1.29 -10.38
N GLY A 182 -16.40 -2.01 -11.43
CA GLY A 182 -15.78 -1.89 -12.74
C GLY A 182 -14.36 -2.46 -12.79
N VAL A 183 -13.57 -2.02 -13.78
CA VAL A 183 -12.20 -2.51 -13.95
C VAL A 183 -11.31 -1.98 -12.82
N HIS A 184 -10.61 -2.88 -12.14
CA HIS A 184 -9.57 -2.53 -11.19
C HIS A 184 -8.23 -2.36 -11.92
N TYR A 185 -7.68 -1.16 -11.83
CA TYR A 185 -6.43 -0.76 -12.46
C TYR A 185 -5.21 -0.98 -11.55
N GLY A 186 -5.39 -1.19 -10.25
CA GLY A 186 -4.28 -1.34 -9.29
C GLY A 186 -3.49 -0.05 -9.08
N HIS A 187 -2.31 -0.16 -8.50
CA HIS A 187 -1.49 1.00 -8.16
C HIS A 187 -0.39 1.26 -9.20
N LYS A 188 0.06 2.51 -9.31
CA LYS A 188 1.10 2.93 -10.28
C LYS A 188 1.96 4.04 -9.71
N ASN A 189 3.27 3.86 -9.78
CA ASN A 189 4.21 4.94 -9.55
C ASN A 189 4.34 5.82 -10.78
N VAL A 190 4.17 7.13 -10.61
CA VAL A 190 4.51 8.12 -11.62
C VAL A 190 5.88 8.71 -11.26
N ILE A 191 6.86 8.50 -12.13
CA ILE A 191 8.22 9.01 -11.96
C ILE A 191 8.48 10.10 -13.00
N LEU A 192 8.99 11.25 -12.57
CA LEU A 192 9.38 12.35 -13.43
C LEU A 192 10.89 12.38 -13.61
N ARG A 193 11.34 12.68 -14.82
CA ARG A 193 12.77 12.85 -15.10
C ARG A 193 13.32 14.07 -14.35
N ASP A 194 12.70 15.21 -14.61
CA ASP A 194 13.13 16.54 -14.19
C ASP A 194 12.58 16.90 -12.80
N THR A 195 13.24 17.85 -12.11
CA THR A 195 12.89 18.29 -10.74
C THR A 195 12.75 19.82 -10.59
N ALA A 196 13.06 20.57 -11.65
CA ALA A 196 12.90 22.02 -11.68
C ALA A 196 11.41 22.39 -11.70
N ASP A 197 11.01 23.45 -10.98
CA ASP A 197 9.60 23.84 -10.84
C ASP A 197 8.87 24.06 -12.17
N ALA A 198 9.56 24.55 -13.20
CA ALA A 198 8.99 24.79 -14.52
C ALA A 198 8.86 23.51 -15.39
N SER A 199 9.44 22.39 -14.93
CA SER A 199 9.56 21.13 -15.67
C SER A 199 8.82 19.97 -15.01
N VAL A 200 7.97 20.26 -14.01
CA VAL A 200 7.20 19.26 -13.26
C VAL A 200 5.75 19.73 -13.09
N PRO A 201 4.78 18.82 -12.93
CA PRO A 201 3.40 19.17 -12.60
C PRO A 201 3.30 20.02 -11.32
N ARG A 202 2.40 20.99 -11.34
CA ARG A 202 2.10 21.81 -10.13
C ARG A 202 1.36 21.01 -9.05
N ARG A 203 0.75 19.88 -9.40
CA ARG A 203 0.04 18.96 -8.51
C ARG A 203 0.36 17.52 -8.90
N PRO A 204 0.44 16.59 -7.94
CA PRO A 204 0.35 15.17 -8.22
C PRO A 204 -1.07 14.83 -8.68
N ILE A 205 -1.23 13.71 -9.39
CA ILE A 205 -2.53 13.24 -9.89
C ILE A 205 -2.83 11.89 -9.24
N GLY A 206 -3.81 11.83 -8.35
CA GLY A 206 -4.23 10.57 -7.69
C GLY A 206 -5.33 9.83 -8.45
N ALA A 207 -5.71 8.63 -8.00
CA ALA A 207 -6.78 7.81 -8.56
C ALA A 207 -8.20 8.35 -8.29
N GLY A 208 -8.32 9.49 -7.61
CA GLY A 208 -9.58 10.09 -7.22
C GLY A 208 -10.12 9.51 -5.92
N ARG A 209 -11.44 9.30 -5.82
CA ARG A 209 -12.16 8.96 -4.56
C ARG A 209 -11.89 7.54 -4.01
N ALA A 210 -10.77 6.91 -4.38
CA ALA A 210 -10.36 5.58 -3.93
C ALA A 210 -9.30 5.59 -2.81
N GLY A 211 -8.82 6.76 -2.38
CA GLY A 211 -7.84 6.87 -1.30
C GLY A 211 -8.37 6.52 0.10
N LEU A 212 -7.46 6.23 1.03
CA LEU A 212 -7.73 5.83 2.42
C LEU A 212 -8.74 6.73 3.16
N PHE A 213 -8.76 8.03 2.84
CA PHE A 213 -9.65 9.02 3.48
C PHE A 213 -10.92 9.35 2.68
N ALA A 214 -11.12 8.75 1.51
CA ALA A 214 -12.27 9.04 0.63
C ALA A 214 -13.50 8.16 0.91
N GLN A 215 -13.42 7.24 1.89
CA GLN A 215 -14.48 6.30 2.21
C GLN A 215 -15.75 7.00 2.78
N PRO A 216 -16.96 6.61 2.33
CA PRO A 216 -18.22 7.28 2.67
C PRO A 216 -18.77 6.85 4.05
N LEU A 217 -17.94 6.86 5.11
CA LEU A 217 -18.45 6.63 6.46
C LEU A 217 -19.05 7.92 7.05
N PRO A 218 -20.14 7.82 7.84
CA PRO A 218 -20.67 8.95 8.58
C PRO A 218 -19.60 9.64 9.44
N PRO A 219 -19.54 10.98 9.51
CA PRO A 219 -18.51 11.70 10.26
C PRO A 219 -18.37 11.28 11.73
N ALA A 220 -19.48 10.93 12.39
CA ALA A 220 -19.47 10.45 13.76
C ALA A 220 -18.79 9.08 13.91
N ILE A 221 -18.98 8.16 12.96
CA ILE A 221 -18.32 6.85 12.95
C ILE A 221 -16.81 7.03 12.73
N TRP A 222 -16.44 7.92 11.79
CA TRP A 222 -15.03 8.29 11.57
C TRP A 222 -14.38 8.89 12.81
N ALA A 223 -15.09 9.77 13.53
CA ALA A 223 -14.58 10.36 14.76
C ALA A 223 -14.37 9.30 15.86
N LEU A 224 -15.33 8.38 16.01
CA LEU A 224 -15.20 7.26 16.95
C LEU A 224 -14.04 6.33 16.59
N ALA A 225 -13.85 5.99 15.31
CA ALA A 225 -12.74 5.14 14.89
C ALA A 225 -11.38 5.80 15.21
N ARG A 226 -11.22 7.08 14.88
CA ARG A 226 -9.97 7.83 15.09
C ARG A 226 -9.65 8.12 16.56
N ALA A 227 -10.67 8.43 17.36
CA ALA A 227 -10.51 8.52 18.81
C ALA A 227 -10.25 7.15 19.43
N GLY A 228 -10.92 6.13 18.88
CA GLY A 228 -10.77 4.72 19.21
C GLY A 228 -9.32 4.29 19.12
N MET A 229 -8.61 4.58 18.02
CA MET A 229 -7.19 4.20 17.83
C MET A 229 -6.24 4.64 18.97
N ALA A 230 -6.62 5.63 19.78
CA ALA A 230 -5.81 6.09 20.91
C ALA A 230 -6.28 5.54 22.28
N SER A 231 -7.37 4.75 22.33
CA SER A 231 -8.05 4.40 23.59
C SER A 231 -7.21 3.58 24.55
N LEU A 232 -6.27 2.77 24.04
CA LEU A 232 -5.31 2.00 24.83
C LEU A 232 -3.99 2.75 25.07
N ASP A 233 -3.88 4.00 24.60
CA ASP A 233 -2.67 4.82 24.61
C ASP A 233 -2.94 6.26 25.07
N LEU A 234 -3.92 6.48 25.94
CA LEU A 234 -4.26 7.82 26.42
C LEU A 234 -3.10 8.55 27.14
N GLY A 235 -2.09 7.81 27.62
CA GLY A 235 -0.85 8.36 28.18
C GLY A 235 0.18 8.82 27.13
N ASN A 236 0.02 8.42 25.87
CA ASN A 236 0.89 8.76 24.74
C ASN A 236 0.06 9.25 23.54
N LEU A 237 -0.76 10.28 23.77
CA LEU A 237 -1.72 10.76 22.77
C LEU A 237 -1.11 11.49 21.58
N GLN A 238 0.10 12.06 21.73
CA GLN A 238 0.63 13.01 20.75
C GLN A 238 0.73 12.42 19.32
N PRO A 239 1.27 11.20 19.08
CA PRO A 239 1.33 10.63 17.74
C PRO A 239 -0.05 10.48 17.08
N TYR A 240 -1.08 10.13 17.87
CA TYR A 240 -2.45 10.01 17.40
C TYR A 240 -3.07 11.37 17.06
N LEU A 241 -2.80 12.40 17.89
CA LEU A 241 -3.23 13.76 17.61
C LEU A 241 -2.56 14.30 16.34
N ASP A 242 -1.27 14.03 16.16
CA ASP A 242 -0.51 14.40 14.97
C ASP A 242 -1.11 13.77 13.71
N PHE A 243 -1.34 12.45 13.71
CA PHE A 243 -2.03 11.74 12.61
C PHE A 243 -3.43 12.31 12.36
N ASN A 244 -4.23 12.53 13.40
CA ASN A 244 -5.58 13.04 13.27
C ASN A 244 -5.62 14.48 12.75
N ARG A 245 -4.60 15.28 13.06
CA ARG A 245 -4.40 16.62 12.50
C ARG A 245 -4.08 16.54 11.00
N PHE A 246 -3.13 15.69 10.60
CA PHE A 246 -2.83 15.40 9.19
C PHE A 246 -4.09 14.96 8.43
N ALA A 247 -4.78 13.94 8.93
CA ALA A 247 -5.99 13.40 8.31
C ALA A 247 -7.12 14.44 8.19
N ARG A 248 -7.22 15.39 9.12
CA ARG A 248 -8.17 16.51 8.98
C ARG A 248 -7.78 17.46 7.85
N VAL A 249 -6.51 17.82 7.72
CA VAL A 249 -6.04 18.73 6.66
C VAL A 249 -6.23 18.07 5.29
N ALA A 250 -5.80 16.81 5.13
CA ALA A 250 -5.98 16.06 3.89
C ALA A 250 -7.47 15.96 3.47
N ARG A 251 -8.37 15.65 4.41
CA ARG A 251 -9.83 15.57 4.16
C ARG A 251 -10.50 16.92 3.89
N ALA A 252 -9.89 18.03 4.32
CA ALA A 252 -10.44 19.35 4.09
C ALA A 252 -10.17 19.88 2.68
N MET A 253 -9.28 19.22 1.92
CA MET A 253 -9.00 19.61 0.54
C MET A 253 -10.14 19.24 -0.39
N GLU A 254 -10.46 20.15 -1.29
CA GLU A 254 -11.47 19.93 -2.32
C GLU A 254 -10.84 19.27 -3.55
N SER A 255 -11.63 18.44 -4.25
CA SER A 255 -11.22 17.90 -5.55
C SER A 255 -11.16 19.01 -6.59
N CYS A 256 -10.17 18.96 -7.47
CA CYS A 256 -10.06 19.89 -8.59
C CYS A 256 -11.31 19.86 -9.50
N PRO A 257 -11.72 21.00 -10.09
CA PRO A 257 -12.87 21.06 -10.97
C PRO A 257 -12.69 20.15 -12.19
N LYS A 258 -13.71 19.35 -12.50
CA LYS A 258 -13.71 18.45 -13.65
C LYS A 258 -13.79 19.25 -14.96
N GLY A 259 -13.15 18.74 -16.02
CA GLY A 259 -13.21 19.32 -17.37
C GLY A 259 -12.33 20.56 -17.61
N VAL A 260 -11.53 20.96 -16.64
CA VAL A 260 -10.55 22.06 -16.77
C VAL A 260 -9.18 21.50 -17.15
N ALA A 261 -8.45 22.19 -18.03
CA ALA A 261 -7.11 21.81 -18.46
C ALA A 261 -6.12 21.84 -17.28
N VAL A 262 -5.10 20.98 -17.29
CA VAL A 262 -4.24 20.78 -16.10
C VAL A 262 -3.52 22.06 -15.67
N ARG A 263 -3.23 22.98 -16.62
CA ARG A 263 -2.58 24.27 -16.35
C ARG A 263 -3.54 25.38 -15.91
N ASP A 264 -4.84 25.17 -16.04
CA ASP A 264 -5.84 26.17 -15.62
C ASP A 264 -6.50 25.78 -14.29
N LEU A 265 -6.13 24.62 -13.73
CA LEU A 265 -6.56 24.19 -12.41
C LEU A 265 -5.98 25.06 -11.29
N PRO A 266 -6.75 25.32 -10.21
CA PRO A 266 -6.24 25.93 -8.99
C PRO A 266 -5.06 25.15 -8.40
N ASP A 267 -4.17 25.84 -7.69
CA ASP A 267 -3.03 25.20 -7.03
C ASP A 267 -3.42 24.52 -5.69
N ASP A 268 -4.58 24.87 -5.12
CA ASP A 268 -5.09 24.43 -3.83
C ASP A 268 -6.20 23.37 -3.93
N CYS A 269 -6.08 22.42 -4.87
CA CYS A 269 -7.03 21.33 -5.04
C CYS A 269 -6.36 19.97 -5.25
N LEU A 270 -7.06 18.89 -4.87
CA LEU A 270 -6.64 17.51 -5.13
C LEU A 270 -6.99 17.11 -6.56
N GLU A 271 -5.97 16.95 -7.41
CA GLU A 271 -6.16 16.53 -8.79
C GLU A 271 -6.32 15.00 -8.87
N GLY A 272 -7.40 14.55 -9.49
CA GLY A 272 -7.73 13.12 -9.63
C GLY A 272 -7.87 12.68 -11.09
N ALA A 273 -7.56 11.42 -11.34
CA ALA A 273 -7.81 10.69 -12.57
C ALA A 273 -8.34 9.30 -12.23
N GLU A 274 -9.60 9.00 -12.51
CA GLU A 274 -10.25 7.75 -12.06
C GLU A 274 -9.81 6.51 -12.89
N THR A 275 -9.15 6.73 -14.03
CA THR A 275 -8.65 5.68 -14.93
C THR A 275 -7.24 6.00 -15.46
N PRO A 276 -6.45 5.00 -15.87
CA PRO A 276 -5.16 5.23 -16.54
C PRO A 276 -5.30 6.09 -17.80
N ALA A 277 -6.38 5.93 -18.57
CA ALA A 277 -6.66 6.77 -19.74
C ALA A 277 -6.72 8.27 -19.38
N GLU A 278 -7.39 8.60 -18.28
CA GLU A 278 -7.44 9.99 -17.80
C GLU A 278 -6.09 10.47 -17.28
N LEU A 279 -5.35 9.61 -16.56
CA LEU A 279 -4.01 9.91 -16.07
C LEU A 279 -3.06 10.23 -17.23
N PHE A 280 -3.00 9.38 -18.26
CA PHE A 280 -2.13 9.57 -19.42
C PHE A 280 -2.49 10.84 -20.18
N ARG A 281 -3.79 11.13 -20.39
CA ARG A 281 -4.22 12.39 -21.01
C ARG A 281 -3.73 13.61 -20.23
N LYS A 282 -3.80 13.59 -18.90
CA LYS A 282 -3.32 14.70 -18.07
C LYS A 282 -1.79 14.83 -18.08
N LEU A 283 -1.07 13.71 -18.08
CA LEU A 283 0.39 13.69 -18.22
C LEU A 283 0.84 14.20 -19.59
N ASP A 284 0.10 13.87 -20.66
CA ASP A 284 0.32 14.41 -22.01
C ASP A 284 0.04 15.91 -22.07
N ASP A 285 -1.03 16.37 -21.40
CA ASP A 285 -1.35 17.79 -21.30
C ASP A 285 -0.22 18.55 -20.60
N TRP A 286 0.32 18.03 -19.49
CA TRP A 286 1.52 18.57 -18.83
C TRP A 286 2.76 18.55 -19.75
N GLY A 287 2.93 17.50 -20.54
CA GLY A 287 3.98 17.41 -21.56
C GLY A 287 5.38 17.12 -21.01
N TYR A 288 5.50 16.76 -19.74
CA TYR A 288 6.79 16.41 -19.12
C TYR A 288 7.12 14.91 -19.29
N PRO A 289 8.41 14.55 -19.41
CA PRO A 289 8.84 13.15 -19.44
C PRO A 289 8.43 12.44 -18.15
N SER A 290 7.64 11.38 -18.27
CA SER A 290 7.24 10.57 -17.13
C SER A 290 7.17 9.08 -17.46
N LEU A 291 7.47 8.25 -16.48
CA LEU A 291 7.20 6.82 -16.47
C LEU A 291 5.99 6.55 -15.58
N VAL A 292 5.22 5.53 -15.91
CA VAL A 292 4.09 5.04 -15.10
C VAL A 292 4.27 3.56 -14.87
N ILE A 293 4.64 3.17 -13.66
CA ILE A 293 5.13 1.83 -13.33
C ILE A 293 4.08 1.12 -12.48
N PRO A 294 3.37 0.11 -13.00
CA PRO A 294 2.52 -0.75 -12.17
C PRO A 294 3.39 -1.53 -11.15
N HIS A 295 2.88 -1.62 -9.91
CA HIS A 295 3.51 -2.33 -8.80
C HIS A 295 2.46 -2.99 -7.90
N GLY A 296 2.90 -3.84 -6.97
CA GLY A 296 2.03 -4.49 -5.98
C GLY A 296 0.85 -5.27 -6.59
N THR A 297 0.93 -5.61 -7.87
CA THR A 297 -0.26 -5.96 -8.67
C THR A 297 -0.92 -7.25 -8.20
N SER A 298 -0.13 -8.21 -7.72
CA SER A 298 -0.62 -9.48 -7.19
C SER A 298 -0.94 -9.45 -5.70
N TRP A 299 -0.79 -8.32 -5.01
CA TRP A 299 -1.03 -8.22 -3.57
C TRP A 299 -2.52 -8.14 -3.26
N GLY A 300 -3.06 -9.21 -2.66
CA GLY A 300 -4.50 -9.39 -2.51
C GLY A 300 -5.19 -8.52 -1.47
N ILE A 301 -4.43 -7.66 -0.77
CA ILE A 301 -4.98 -6.61 0.10
C ILE A 301 -5.63 -5.50 -0.74
N HIS A 302 -4.99 -5.08 -1.83
CA HIS A 302 -5.55 -4.04 -2.71
C HIS A 302 -6.18 -4.60 -3.98
N ALA A 303 -5.61 -5.67 -4.54
CA ALA A 303 -6.13 -6.29 -5.75
C ALA A 303 -7.30 -7.24 -5.41
N PRO A 304 -8.55 -6.96 -5.86
CA PRO A 304 -9.67 -7.87 -5.64
C PRO A 304 -9.48 -9.17 -6.45
N PRO A 305 -10.14 -10.28 -6.06
CA PRO A 305 -10.04 -11.56 -6.76
C PRO A 305 -10.38 -11.50 -8.26
N THR A 306 -11.23 -10.55 -8.66
CA THR A 306 -11.67 -10.33 -10.04
C THR A 306 -10.74 -9.44 -10.86
N ALA A 307 -9.70 -8.84 -10.27
CA ALA A 307 -8.76 -7.99 -10.98
C ALA A 307 -7.94 -8.79 -11.99
N ARG A 308 -7.82 -8.25 -13.21
CA ARG A 308 -7.08 -8.87 -14.31
C ARG A 308 -6.34 -7.81 -15.10
N LEU A 309 -5.05 -8.03 -15.38
CA LEU A 309 -4.29 -7.15 -16.29
C LEU A 309 -4.89 -7.11 -17.70
N LYS A 310 -5.58 -8.18 -18.11
CA LYS A 310 -6.30 -8.23 -19.40
C LYS A 310 -7.32 -7.12 -19.54
N ASP A 311 -8.01 -6.77 -18.47
CA ASP A 311 -9.05 -5.74 -18.50
C ASP A 311 -8.46 -4.31 -18.61
N GLN A 312 -7.15 -4.17 -18.39
CA GLN A 312 -6.41 -2.92 -18.52
C GLN A 312 -5.70 -2.78 -19.88
N LEU A 313 -5.47 -3.89 -20.60
CA LEU A 313 -4.74 -3.91 -21.87
C LEU A 313 -5.62 -3.42 -23.02
N THR A 314 -5.78 -2.10 -23.11
CA THR A 314 -6.52 -1.40 -24.16
C THR A 314 -5.70 -0.18 -24.61
N THR A 315 -5.89 0.28 -25.85
CA THR A 315 -5.25 1.52 -26.36
C THR A 315 -5.53 2.77 -25.51
N ALA A 316 -6.58 2.77 -24.70
CA ALA A 316 -6.89 3.87 -23.78
C ALA A 316 -6.16 3.72 -22.43
N ASN A 317 -6.19 2.53 -21.83
CA ASN A 317 -5.70 2.31 -20.46
C ASN A 317 -4.27 1.74 -20.40
N HIS A 318 -3.63 1.48 -21.55
CA HIS A 318 -2.23 1.14 -21.65
C HIS A 318 -1.49 2.10 -22.60
N ASP A 319 -0.50 2.82 -22.07
CA ASP A 319 0.39 3.67 -22.86
C ASP A 319 1.81 3.08 -22.90
N PRO A 320 2.26 2.48 -24.03
CA PRO A 320 3.59 1.90 -24.16
C PRO A 320 4.73 2.93 -24.13
N LYS A 321 4.44 4.24 -24.22
CA LYS A 321 5.47 5.28 -24.06
C LYS A 321 5.83 5.51 -22.59
N ARG A 322 4.86 5.37 -21.68
CA ARG A 322 5.01 5.64 -20.25
C ARG A 322 5.08 4.37 -19.41
N GLN A 323 4.29 3.35 -19.75
CA GLN A 323 4.26 2.05 -19.07
C GLN A 323 5.28 1.09 -19.67
N ARG A 324 6.55 1.36 -19.39
CA ARG A 324 7.68 0.61 -19.92
C ARG A 324 8.30 -0.36 -18.93
N LEU A 325 8.04 -0.15 -17.64
CA LEU A 325 8.58 -0.93 -16.53
C LEU A 325 7.45 -1.62 -15.78
N PHE A 326 7.78 -2.68 -15.06
CA PHE A 326 6.86 -3.38 -14.16
C PHE A 326 7.63 -3.76 -12.89
N GLU A 327 7.14 -3.32 -11.73
CA GLU A 327 7.72 -3.68 -10.45
C GLU A 327 7.24 -5.08 -10.06
N VAL A 328 8.10 -6.07 -10.31
CA VAL A 328 7.77 -7.48 -10.13
C VAL A 328 7.97 -7.97 -8.69
N TYR A 329 8.74 -7.24 -7.89
CA TYR A 329 9.01 -7.55 -6.49
C TYR A 329 9.15 -6.27 -5.67
N SER A 330 8.54 -6.26 -4.49
CA SER A 330 8.69 -5.20 -3.50
C SER A 330 8.65 -5.73 -2.06
N GLY A 331 8.60 -4.84 -1.06
CA GLY A 331 8.32 -5.20 0.33
C GLY A 331 7.01 -5.98 0.50
N HIS A 332 6.07 -5.85 -0.44
CA HIS A 332 4.83 -6.62 -0.51
C HIS A 332 4.98 -8.03 -1.10
N GLY A 333 6.17 -8.40 -1.60
CA GLY A 333 6.48 -9.70 -2.18
C GLY A 333 6.45 -9.74 -3.71
N SER A 334 6.76 -10.92 -4.25
CA SER A 334 6.83 -11.17 -5.69
C SER A 334 5.44 -11.21 -6.30
N SER A 335 5.31 -10.60 -7.47
CA SER A 335 4.15 -10.63 -8.38
C SER A 335 4.48 -11.33 -9.71
N GLU A 336 5.51 -12.18 -9.76
CA GLU A 336 6.00 -12.75 -11.03
C GLU A 336 5.10 -13.86 -11.60
N VAL A 337 4.86 -14.89 -10.80
CA VAL A 337 4.43 -16.22 -11.30
C VAL A 337 2.93 -16.26 -11.62
N TYR A 338 2.59 -16.69 -12.84
CA TYR A 338 1.21 -17.04 -13.15
C TYR A 338 0.93 -18.51 -12.85
N ARG A 339 -0.18 -18.80 -12.17
CA ARG A 339 -0.74 -20.14 -12.09
C ARG A 339 -2.28 -20.08 -12.12
N GLU A 340 -2.91 -21.03 -12.80
CA GLU A 340 -4.36 -21.00 -13.08
C GLU A 340 -5.21 -21.54 -11.92
N TRP A 341 -5.44 -20.71 -10.90
CA TRP A 341 -6.08 -21.09 -9.63
C TRP A 341 -7.28 -20.17 -9.36
N PHE A 342 -8.33 -20.70 -8.71
CA PHE A 342 -9.52 -19.91 -8.37
C PHE A 342 -10.03 -20.30 -6.97
N ASP A 343 -10.56 -19.32 -6.23
CA ASP A 343 -11.25 -19.56 -4.97
C ASP A 343 -12.61 -20.25 -5.18
N GLY A 344 -13.25 -19.97 -6.31
CA GLY A 344 -14.51 -20.59 -6.71
C GLY A 344 -14.54 -20.99 -8.18
N GLU A 345 -15.40 -21.96 -8.47
CA GLU A 345 -15.66 -22.47 -9.81
C GLU A 345 -17.17 -22.51 -10.08
N ALA A 346 -17.56 -22.31 -11.34
CA ALA A 346 -18.96 -22.36 -11.71
C ALA A 346 -19.46 -23.81 -11.74
N ASP A 347 -20.60 -24.08 -11.10
CA ASP A 347 -21.30 -25.34 -11.20
C ASP A 347 -22.02 -25.49 -12.55
N ALA A 348 -22.68 -26.63 -12.78
CA ALA A 348 -23.40 -26.92 -14.03
C ALA A 348 -24.55 -25.94 -14.33
N GLN A 349 -24.99 -25.16 -13.34
CA GLN A 349 -26.01 -24.14 -13.45
C GLN A 349 -25.41 -22.72 -13.53
N GLY A 350 -24.09 -22.59 -13.48
CA GLY A 350 -23.37 -21.33 -13.53
C GLY A 350 -23.23 -20.63 -12.17
N ASN A 351 -23.63 -21.25 -11.06
CA ASN A 351 -23.44 -20.66 -9.73
C ASN A 351 -22.00 -20.87 -9.26
N LEU A 352 -21.42 -19.88 -8.61
CA LEU A 352 -20.08 -19.99 -8.07
C LEU A 352 -20.08 -20.85 -6.80
N ARG A 353 -19.26 -21.90 -6.79
CA ARG A 353 -19.03 -22.81 -5.65
C ARG A 353 -17.58 -22.78 -5.24
N CYS A 354 -17.31 -23.05 -3.97
CA CYS A 354 -15.94 -23.07 -3.47
C CYS A 354 -15.15 -24.17 -4.17
N ALA A 355 -14.01 -23.83 -4.77
CA ALA A 355 -13.21 -24.80 -5.51
C ALA A 355 -12.54 -25.80 -4.55
N SER A 356 -12.39 -27.05 -4.99
CA SER A 356 -11.57 -28.03 -4.25
C SER A 356 -10.07 -27.73 -4.38
N PRO A 357 -9.23 -28.04 -3.38
CA PRO A 357 -7.79 -27.85 -3.45
C PRO A 357 -7.19 -28.57 -4.65
N ARG A 358 -6.36 -27.87 -5.42
CA ARG A 358 -5.73 -28.41 -6.63
C ARG A 358 -4.44 -27.68 -6.96
N GLY A 359 -3.49 -28.41 -7.55
CA GLY A 359 -2.22 -27.81 -8.01
C GLY A 359 -1.42 -27.09 -6.91
N GLY A 360 -1.54 -27.55 -5.66
CA GLY A 360 -0.90 -26.92 -4.49
C GLY A 360 -1.63 -25.70 -3.93
N TYR A 361 -2.79 -25.31 -4.49
CA TYR A 361 -3.62 -24.23 -3.96
C TYR A 361 -4.67 -24.73 -2.97
N LEU A 362 -4.78 -24.04 -1.84
CA LEU A 362 -5.84 -24.23 -0.85
C LEU A 362 -6.72 -22.97 -0.80
N PRO A 363 -7.95 -23.01 -1.35
CA PRO A 363 -8.91 -21.92 -1.18
C PRO A 363 -9.28 -21.71 0.29
N CYS A 364 -9.36 -20.47 0.75
CA CYS A 364 -9.72 -20.21 2.15
C CYS A 364 -11.17 -20.61 2.47
N CYS A 365 -12.09 -20.57 1.51
CA CYS A 365 -13.44 -21.13 1.69
C CYS A 365 -13.39 -22.64 1.98
N TRP A 366 -12.47 -23.37 1.35
CA TRP A 366 -12.33 -24.81 1.56
C TRP A 366 -11.80 -25.09 2.96
N GLN A 367 -10.74 -24.38 3.37
CA GLN A 367 -10.16 -24.51 4.71
C GLN A 367 -11.18 -24.17 5.81
N ALA A 368 -12.04 -23.16 5.60
CA ALA A 368 -13.14 -22.87 6.52
C ALA A 368 -14.07 -24.09 6.69
N GLY A 369 -14.37 -24.78 5.59
CA GLY A 369 -15.12 -26.04 5.61
C GLY A 369 -14.44 -27.14 6.43
N GLU A 370 -13.13 -27.34 6.25
CA GLU A 370 -12.37 -28.34 7.01
C GLU A 370 -12.34 -28.01 8.51
N ILE A 371 -12.18 -26.74 8.89
CA ILE A 371 -12.25 -26.31 10.29
C ILE A 371 -13.62 -26.64 10.91
N ILE A 372 -14.72 -26.44 10.17
CA ILE A 372 -16.06 -26.81 10.64
C ILE A 372 -16.23 -28.32 10.72
N ARG A 373 -15.71 -29.07 9.74
CA ARG A 373 -15.73 -30.53 9.71
C ARG A 373 -15.07 -31.14 10.93
N ASP A 374 -13.88 -30.65 11.30
CA ASP A 374 -13.11 -31.12 12.46
C ASP A 374 -13.82 -30.90 13.79
N ARG A 375 -14.81 -29.99 13.83
CA ARG A 375 -15.59 -29.66 15.03
C ARG A 375 -16.89 -30.44 15.14
N CYS A 376 -17.29 -31.18 14.11
CA CYS A 376 -18.43 -32.07 14.19
C CYS A 376 -18.12 -33.23 15.15
N THR A 377 -18.94 -33.38 16.20
CA THR A 377 -18.79 -34.45 17.18
C THR A 377 -19.38 -35.77 16.66
N ALA A 378 -19.09 -36.88 17.34
CA ALA A 378 -19.67 -38.19 17.02
C ALA A 378 -21.21 -38.21 17.08
N ASP A 379 -21.83 -37.30 17.85
CA ASP A 379 -23.28 -37.14 17.95
C ASP A 379 -23.89 -36.33 16.79
N THR A 380 -23.05 -35.69 15.96
CA THR A 380 -23.51 -34.95 14.78
C THR A 380 -23.73 -35.92 13.64
N LEU A 381 -24.95 -35.98 13.11
CA LEU A 381 -25.24 -36.77 11.91
C LEU A 381 -24.34 -36.33 10.75
N PRO A 382 -23.72 -37.25 9.99
CA PRO A 382 -22.82 -36.90 8.89
C PRO A 382 -23.42 -35.90 7.90
N ALA A 383 -24.70 -36.10 7.52
CA ALA A 383 -25.41 -35.21 6.61
C ALA A 383 -25.56 -33.76 7.16
N VAL A 384 -25.73 -33.61 8.48
CA VAL A 384 -25.80 -32.28 9.13
C VAL A 384 -24.42 -31.63 9.15
N CYS A 385 -23.37 -32.41 9.38
CA CYS A 385 -22.01 -31.90 9.29
C CYS A 385 -21.68 -31.43 7.87
N ASP A 386 -22.00 -32.23 6.86
CA ASP A 386 -21.77 -31.86 5.45
C ASP A 386 -22.55 -30.60 5.06
N GLU A 387 -23.79 -30.44 5.53
CA GLU A 387 -24.55 -29.20 5.31
C GLU A 387 -23.84 -27.97 5.92
N ARG A 388 -23.31 -28.11 7.15
CA ARG A 388 -22.56 -27.03 7.82
C ARG A 388 -21.27 -26.67 7.08
N VAL A 389 -20.57 -27.67 6.56
CA VAL A 389 -19.35 -27.50 5.76
C VAL A 389 -19.66 -26.74 4.46
N GLU A 390 -20.67 -27.16 3.72
CA GLU A 390 -21.05 -26.48 2.46
C GLU A 390 -21.57 -25.06 2.71
N ARG A 391 -22.29 -24.85 3.82
CA ARG A 391 -22.76 -23.52 4.21
C ARG A 391 -21.61 -22.56 4.47
N VAL A 392 -20.60 -22.95 5.25
CA VAL A 392 -19.46 -22.06 5.55
C VAL A 392 -18.60 -21.81 4.32
N ARG A 393 -18.41 -22.82 3.45
CA ARG A 393 -17.69 -22.68 2.18
C ARG A 393 -18.35 -21.62 1.30
N GLN A 394 -19.66 -21.69 1.13
CA GLN A 394 -20.39 -20.70 0.35
C GLN A 394 -20.36 -19.31 1.01
N GLN A 395 -20.57 -19.24 2.32
CA GLN A 395 -20.56 -17.97 3.05
C GLN A 395 -19.22 -17.23 2.93
N VAL A 396 -18.09 -17.93 3.04
CA VAL A 396 -16.75 -17.34 2.89
C VAL A 396 -16.49 -16.91 1.45
N LEU A 397 -16.93 -17.71 0.47
CA LEU A 397 -16.79 -17.37 -0.95
C LEU A 397 -17.59 -16.12 -1.33
N ASP A 398 -18.83 -16.00 -0.84
CA ASP A 398 -19.74 -14.91 -1.16
C ASP A 398 -19.37 -13.60 -0.44
N ALA A 399 -18.71 -13.68 0.73
CA ALA A 399 -18.45 -12.52 1.58
C ALA A 399 -17.51 -11.48 0.95
N GLY A 400 -16.61 -11.88 0.05
CA GLY A 400 -15.62 -10.97 -0.57
C GLY A 400 -14.74 -10.20 0.43
N GLY A 401 -14.70 -10.64 1.69
CA GLY A 401 -13.99 -10.02 2.82
C GLY A 401 -13.14 -11.04 3.60
N PRO A 402 -12.61 -10.69 4.79
CA PRO A 402 -11.77 -11.57 5.58
C PRO A 402 -12.46 -12.91 5.88
N PRO A 403 -11.95 -14.06 5.38
CA PRO A 403 -12.60 -15.36 5.56
C PRO A 403 -12.74 -15.73 7.05
N TYR A 404 -11.82 -15.23 7.86
CA TYR A 404 -11.73 -15.40 9.31
C TYR A 404 -12.95 -14.88 10.07
N ALA A 405 -13.67 -13.89 9.55
CA ALA A 405 -14.84 -13.33 10.22
C ALA A 405 -16.01 -14.33 10.32
N HIS A 406 -15.99 -15.39 9.51
CA HIS A 406 -17.10 -16.34 9.36
C HIS A 406 -16.94 -17.62 10.19
N VAL A 407 -15.77 -17.85 10.79
CA VAL A 407 -15.51 -19.04 11.61
C VAL A 407 -15.06 -18.62 13.01
N SER A 408 -15.80 -19.04 14.03
CA SER A 408 -15.47 -18.71 15.42
C SER A 408 -14.31 -19.53 15.97
N GLY A 409 -13.66 -19.02 17.02
CA GLY A 409 -12.62 -19.72 17.77
C GLY A 409 -11.37 -20.13 16.99
N THR A 410 -11.11 -19.53 15.82
CA THR A 410 -9.89 -19.82 15.03
C THR A 410 -8.73 -18.92 15.43
N ARG A 411 -7.51 -19.43 15.23
CA ARG A 411 -6.22 -18.73 15.29
C ARG A 411 -5.60 -18.65 13.89
N PRO A 412 -4.58 -17.81 13.66
CA PRO A 412 -3.89 -17.73 12.37
C PRO A 412 -3.45 -19.10 11.81
N ASP A 413 -2.91 -19.98 12.66
CA ASP A 413 -2.41 -21.30 12.27
C ASP A 413 -3.49 -22.25 11.74
N ASP A 414 -4.74 -22.10 12.20
CA ASP A 414 -5.87 -22.95 11.75
C ASP A 414 -6.17 -22.76 10.25
N TRP A 415 -5.72 -21.63 9.67
CA TRP A 415 -5.96 -21.28 8.27
C TRP A 415 -4.84 -21.72 7.32
N LEU A 416 -3.78 -22.34 7.86
CA LEU A 416 -2.65 -22.89 7.09
C LEU A 416 -2.11 -21.88 6.07
N GLY A 417 -1.72 -22.35 4.88
CA GLY A 417 -1.34 -21.53 3.73
C GLY A 417 -2.50 -21.17 2.80
N CYS A 418 -3.76 -21.14 3.27
CA CYS A 418 -4.88 -20.86 2.38
C CYS A 418 -4.75 -19.49 1.71
N GLY A 419 -5.17 -19.40 0.45
CA GLY A 419 -5.12 -18.17 -0.35
C GLY A 419 -3.70 -17.76 -0.77
N GLN A 420 -2.66 -18.54 -0.45
CA GLN A 420 -1.27 -18.19 -0.76
C GLN A 420 -0.72 -19.01 -1.92
N LEU A 421 0.18 -18.39 -2.69
CA LEU A 421 0.99 -19.06 -3.69
C LEU A 421 2.04 -19.95 -2.99
N GLN A 422 1.90 -21.27 -3.13
CA GLN A 422 2.89 -22.22 -2.62
C GLN A 422 4.07 -22.37 -3.60
N ASP A 423 5.27 -22.61 -3.07
CA ASP A 423 6.51 -22.77 -3.85
C ASP A 423 6.83 -21.56 -4.76
N GLY A 424 6.39 -20.36 -4.36
CA GLY A 424 6.78 -19.09 -4.98
C GLY A 424 7.99 -18.48 -4.24
N PHE A 425 8.80 -17.71 -4.96
CA PHE A 425 9.82 -16.89 -4.32
C PHE A 425 9.15 -15.72 -3.60
N MET A 426 9.16 -15.72 -2.27
CA MET A 426 8.64 -14.64 -1.40
C MET A 426 7.34 -13.99 -1.94
N PRO A 427 6.26 -14.77 -2.11
CA PRO A 427 5.07 -14.32 -2.85
C PRO A 427 4.28 -13.27 -2.08
N ALA A 428 3.57 -12.42 -2.82
CA ALA A 428 2.64 -11.47 -2.20
C ALA A 428 1.49 -12.17 -1.44
N PHE A 429 1.07 -11.56 -0.33
CA PHE A 429 -0.04 -12.06 0.48
C PHE A 429 -1.36 -12.08 -0.31
N ASN A 430 -2.14 -13.15 -0.15
CA ASN A 430 -3.42 -13.36 -0.86
C ASN A 430 -3.27 -13.21 -2.39
N TYR A 431 -2.29 -13.92 -2.95
CA TYR A 431 -1.80 -13.76 -4.31
C TYR A 431 -2.91 -13.70 -5.40
N ARG A 432 -2.83 -12.71 -6.30
CA ARG A 432 -3.74 -12.56 -7.47
C ARG A 432 -3.06 -12.99 -8.77
N PRO A 433 -3.27 -14.23 -9.26
CA PRO A 433 -2.53 -14.73 -10.43
C PRO A 433 -2.82 -13.96 -11.71
N ASN A 434 -4.05 -13.50 -11.93
CA ASN A 434 -4.39 -12.71 -13.13
C ASN A 434 -3.82 -11.28 -13.11
N MET A 435 -3.10 -10.92 -12.06
CA MET A 435 -2.38 -9.67 -11.93
C MET A 435 -0.86 -9.85 -11.96
N SER A 436 -0.36 -11.06 -12.24
CA SER A 436 1.07 -11.35 -12.26
C SER A 436 1.77 -10.87 -13.54
N ALA A 437 3.08 -10.67 -13.45
CA ALA A 437 3.92 -10.28 -14.59
C ALA A 437 3.84 -11.29 -15.74
N GLN A 438 3.93 -12.60 -15.44
CA GLN A 438 3.83 -13.66 -16.45
C GLN A 438 2.46 -13.68 -17.14
N TYR A 439 1.37 -13.44 -16.40
CA TYR A 439 0.05 -13.31 -17.00
C TYR A 439 0.02 -12.13 -17.97
N GLY A 440 0.45 -10.95 -17.51
CA GLY A 440 0.52 -9.74 -18.33
C GLY A 440 1.32 -9.94 -19.63
N LEU A 441 2.54 -10.48 -19.52
CA LEU A 441 3.42 -10.70 -20.67
C LEU A 441 2.87 -11.72 -21.69
N ALA A 442 2.00 -12.64 -21.26
CA ALA A 442 1.37 -13.61 -22.15
C ALA A 442 0.17 -13.03 -22.93
N LEU A 443 -0.32 -11.84 -22.57
CA LEU A 443 -1.50 -11.26 -23.18
C LEU A 443 -1.22 -10.61 -24.53
N ARG A 444 -2.22 -10.73 -25.41
CA ARG A 444 -2.37 -9.94 -26.62
C ARG A 444 -3.82 -9.52 -26.75
N ALA A 445 -4.08 -8.21 -26.81
CA ALA A 445 -5.40 -7.68 -27.03
C ALA A 445 -5.87 -7.86 -28.49
N GLU A 446 -7.17 -7.73 -28.72
CA GLU A 446 -7.77 -7.85 -30.06
C GLU A 446 -7.24 -6.78 -31.03
N ASP A 447 -6.95 -5.58 -30.53
CA ASP A 447 -6.33 -4.49 -31.29
C ASP A 447 -4.82 -4.69 -31.54
N GLY A 448 -4.25 -5.80 -31.05
CA GLY A 448 -2.84 -6.14 -31.19
C GLY A 448 -1.94 -5.59 -30.08
N SER A 449 -2.48 -4.84 -29.11
CA SER A 449 -1.70 -4.33 -27.97
C SER A 449 -1.10 -5.47 -27.15
N THR A 450 0.13 -5.26 -26.65
CA THR A 450 0.87 -6.20 -25.80
C THR A 450 1.62 -5.41 -24.73
N TYR A 451 1.73 -5.96 -23.53
CA TYR A 451 2.66 -5.43 -22.55
C TYR A 451 4.12 -5.74 -22.94
N ARG A 452 5.01 -4.75 -22.78
CA ARG A 452 6.45 -4.89 -23.09
C ARG A 452 7.30 -4.23 -22.02
N TYR A 453 7.39 -4.89 -20.88
CA TYR A 453 8.03 -4.36 -19.68
C TYR A 453 9.52 -4.71 -19.57
N GLY A 454 10.32 -3.76 -19.07
CA GLY A 454 11.52 -4.08 -18.29
C GLY A 454 11.10 -4.43 -16.86
N MET A 455 11.64 -5.50 -16.32
CA MET A 455 11.30 -5.93 -14.95
C MET A 455 12.21 -5.22 -13.96
N ILE A 456 11.61 -4.58 -12.96
CA ILE A 456 12.33 -3.94 -11.87
C ILE A 456 11.85 -4.49 -10.53
N ALA A 457 12.60 -4.23 -9.48
CA ALA A 457 12.13 -4.37 -8.11
C ALA A 457 12.39 -3.04 -7.39
N SER A 458 11.68 -2.79 -6.31
CA SER A 458 11.84 -1.58 -5.48
C SER A 458 11.39 -1.90 -4.07
N SER A 459 11.33 -0.93 -3.17
CA SER A 459 10.99 -1.22 -1.79
C SER A 459 9.52 -1.20 -1.47
N ASP A 460 8.77 -0.19 -1.94
CA ASP A 460 7.38 -0.01 -1.52
C ASP A 460 7.29 0.04 0.02
N ASN A 461 8.30 0.66 0.66
CA ASN A 461 8.41 0.71 2.12
C ASN A 461 7.74 1.95 2.68
N HIS A 462 7.19 1.83 3.88
CA HIS A 462 6.41 2.87 4.54
C HIS A 462 7.15 3.55 5.70
N THR A 463 8.48 3.61 5.60
CA THR A 463 9.35 4.11 6.68
C THR A 463 10.39 5.13 6.21
N ALA A 464 10.26 5.66 4.99
CA ALA A 464 11.26 6.53 4.38
C ALA A 464 12.66 5.89 4.33
N ARG A 465 12.73 4.59 4.02
CA ARG A 465 13.98 3.82 3.98
C ARG A 465 14.26 3.26 2.59
N PRO A 466 14.70 4.07 1.60
CA PRO A 466 15.00 3.57 0.26
C PRO A 466 16.03 2.42 0.26
N GLY A 467 15.71 1.35 -0.43
CA GLY A 467 16.55 0.16 -0.61
C GLY A 467 16.97 -0.55 0.68
N PRO A 468 16.06 -0.87 1.61
CA PRO A 468 16.42 -1.42 2.92
C PRO A 468 16.89 -2.89 2.84
N GLY A 469 16.65 -3.58 1.72
CA GLY A 469 16.99 -4.99 1.48
C GLY A 469 18.47 -5.28 1.22
N TYR A 470 19.34 -4.27 1.24
CA TYR A 470 20.78 -4.47 1.14
C TYR A 470 21.38 -5.28 2.31
N LYS A 471 20.64 -5.40 3.42
CA LYS A 471 20.96 -6.26 4.57
C LYS A 471 19.69 -6.88 5.15
N GLU A 472 19.63 -8.20 5.12
CA GLU A 472 18.56 -9.02 5.71
C GLU A 472 18.63 -9.08 7.25
N THR A 473 18.51 -7.93 7.92
CA THR A 473 18.58 -7.82 9.38
C THR A 473 17.43 -7.00 9.92
N ALA A 474 17.05 -7.24 11.18
CA ALA A 474 16.03 -6.46 11.88
C ALA A 474 14.75 -6.25 11.05
N ARG A 475 14.14 -7.35 10.58
CA ARG A 475 12.95 -7.37 9.70
C ARG A 475 11.89 -6.31 10.06
N LYS A 476 11.53 -6.16 11.34
CA LYS A 476 10.54 -5.17 11.78
C LYS A 476 10.95 -3.71 11.55
N ALA A 477 12.24 -3.41 11.50
CA ALA A 477 12.74 -2.07 11.22
C ALA A 477 12.90 -1.84 9.72
N PHE A 478 13.31 -2.85 8.95
CA PHE A 478 13.65 -2.72 7.52
C PHE A 478 12.57 -3.25 6.57
N SER A 479 11.36 -3.52 7.06
CA SER A 479 10.20 -3.89 6.26
C SER A 479 8.91 -3.45 6.94
N ASP A 480 7.79 -3.55 6.24
CA ASP A 480 6.47 -3.26 6.81
C ASP A 480 5.86 -4.43 7.57
N ALA A 481 6.70 -5.34 8.09
CA ALA A 481 6.32 -6.45 8.96
C ALA A 481 5.89 -5.98 10.36
N TYR A 482 5.09 -4.92 10.40
CA TYR A 482 4.39 -4.39 11.54
C TYR A 482 3.08 -5.15 11.73
N GLY A 483 2.68 -5.28 12.99
CA GLY A 483 1.38 -5.82 13.38
C GLY A 483 0.83 -4.95 14.48
N PHE A 484 -0.43 -5.17 14.85
CA PHE A 484 -0.95 -4.55 16.06
C PHE A 484 -0.05 -4.88 17.25
N ARG A 485 0.14 -3.92 18.15
CA ARG A 485 0.70 -4.20 19.47
C ARG A 485 -0.19 -5.24 20.16
N ALA A 486 0.41 -6.09 21.00
CA ALA A 486 -0.27 -7.27 21.54
C ALA A 486 -1.61 -6.96 22.23
N ASP A 487 -1.68 -5.90 23.03
CA ASP A 487 -2.91 -5.44 23.69
C ASP A 487 -3.98 -4.99 22.70
N TRP A 488 -3.60 -4.29 21.63
CA TRP A 488 -4.47 -3.94 20.51
C TRP A 488 -4.97 -5.18 19.77
N TYR A 489 -4.08 -6.12 19.44
CA TYR A 489 -4.46 -7.36 18.79
C TYR A 489 -5.47 -8.15 19.64
N GLU A 490 -5.20 -8.30 20.94
CA GLU A 490 -6.08 -8.99 21.88
C GLU A 490 -7.44 -8.28 22.05
N ALA A 491 -7.46 -6.95 22.05
CA ALA A 491 -8.70 -6.18 22.16
C ALA A 491 -9.58 -6.28 20.90
N LEU A 492 -8.98 -6.32 19.71
CA LEU A 492 -9.67 -6.38 18.43
C LEU A 492 -10.04 -7.82 18.03
N ASN A 493 -9.19 -8.79 18.37
CA ASN A 493 -9.36 -10.18 18.01
C ASN A 493 -10.16 -10.97 19.06
N ASN A 494 -11.49 -10.92 18.94
CA ASN A 494 -12.39 -11.78 19.71
C ASN A 494 -13.12 -12.80 18.82
N PRO A 495 -12.49 -13.95 18.53
CA PRO A 495 -13.06 -14.95 17.64
C PRO A 495 -14.24 -15.72 18.28
N GLY A 496 -14.52 -15.53 19.58
CA GLY A 496 -15.52 -16.29 20.31
C GLY A 496 -15.12 -17.76 20.53
N PRO A 497 -15.97 -18.56 21.19
CA PRO A 497 -15.70 -19.99 21.39
C PRO A 497 -15.78 -20.76 20.07
N PRO A 498 -14.97 -21.83 19.88
CA PRO A 498 -15.09 -22.70 18.71
C PRO A 498 -16.50 -23.26 18.56
N SER A 499 -17.02 -23.24 17.33
CA SER A 499 -18.35 -23.77 16.97
C SER A 499 -18.26 -24.64 15.72
N PRO A 500 -19.05 -25.73 15.63
CA PRO A 500 -19.25 -26.49 14.39
C PRO A 500 -20.22 -25.78 13.42
N GLU A 501 -20.58 -24.52 13.68
CA GLU A 501 -21.42 -23.71 12.81
C GLU A 501 -20.67 -22.44 12.40
N ALA A 502 -20.93 -22.00 11.17
CA ALA A 502 -20.50 -20.69 10.70
C ALA A 502 -21.11 -19.58 11.56
N ASN A 503 -20.42 -18.46 11.68
CA ASN A 503 -20.96 -17.30 12.37
C ASN A 503 -22.19 -16.78 11.58
N PRO A 504 -23.37 -16.66 12.22
CA PRO A 504 -24.55 -16.11 11.54
C PRO A 504 -24.31 -14.66 11.14
N GLU A 505 -23.62 -13.90 11.99
CA GLU A 505 -23.17 -12.54 11.73
C GLU A 505 -21.63 -12.49 11.73
N PRO A 506 -20.99 -11.90 10.71
CA PRO A 506 -19.54 -11.89 10.60
C PRO A 506 -18.89 -11.08 11.71
N ARG A 507 -17.84 -11.65 12.33
CA ARG A 507 -17.00 -10.98 13.34
C ARG A 507 -15.95 -10.10 12.67
N ILE A 508 -16.39 -9.04 12.00
CA ILE A 508 -15.55 -8.21 11.12
C ILE A 508 -14.27 -7.71 11.79
N LEU A 509 -14.34 -7.18 13.01
CA LEU A 509 -13.16 -6.63 13.70
C LEU A 509 -12.10 -7.69 13.98
N SER A 510 -12.52 -8.87 14.44
CA SER A 510 -11.65 -10.02 14.65
C SER A 510 -11.09 -10.54 13.33
N GLY A 511 -11.91 -10.56 12.28
CA GLY A 511 -11.46 -10.93 10.94
C GLY A 511 -10.40 -9.98 10.38
N VAL A 512 -10.56 -8.67 10.54
CA VAL A 512 -9.56 -7.67 10.14
C VAL A 512 -8.27 -7.83 10.94
N ALA A 513 -8.36 -8.01 12.26
CA ALA A 513 -7.18 -8.24 13.11
C ALA A 513 -6.41 -9.49 12.68
N MET A 514 -7.11 -10.60 12.39
CA MET A 514 -6.50 -11.82 11.86
C MET A 514 -5.89 -11.62 10.46
N SER A 515 -6.53 -10.86 9.58
CA SER A 515 -5.97 -10.53 8.26
C SER A 515 -4.66 -9.76 8.37
N LEU A 516 -4.61 -8.73 9.22
CA LEU A 516 -3.41 -7.92 9.43
C LEU A 516 -2.29 -8.74 10.07
N GLU A 517 -2.61 -9.56 11.07
CA GLU A 517 -1.64 -10.44 11.72
C GLU A 517 -1.04 -11.45 10.73
N ARG A 518 -1.87 -12.13 9.92
CA ARG A 518 -1.36 -13.03 8.87
C ARG A 518 -0.56 -12.25 7.81
N GLY A 519 -1.07 -11.10 7.35
CA GLY A 519 -0.41 -10.25 6.36
C GLY A 519 0.97 -9.76 6.80
N SER A 520 1.13 -9.45 8.09
CA SER A 520 2.43 -9.03 8.68
C SER A 520 3.56 -10.04 8.42
N SER A 521 3.22 -11.32 8.22
CA SER A 521 4.18 -12.39 7.93
C SER A 521 4.66 -12.43 6.48
N PHE A 522 4.05 -11.65 5.59
CA PHE A 522 4.35 -11.58 4.15
C PHE A 522 4.96 -10.25 3.71
N TYR A 523 5.44 -9.44 4.66
CA TYR A 523 6.31 -8.31 4.34
C TYR A 523 7.77 -8.73 4.35
N TYR A 524 8.49 -8.28 3.34
CA TYR A 524 9.88 -8.57 3.09
C TYR A 524 10.72 -7.29 3.16
N THR A 525 12.01 -7.46 3.37
CA THR A 525 13.04 -6.40 3.45
C THR A 525 13.25 -5.60 2.17
N SER A 526 12.50 -5.87 1.09
CA SER A 526 12.44 -5.12 -0.18
C SER A 526 13.44 -5.48 -1.28
N GLY A 527 13.12 -5.06 -2.52
CA GLY A 527 13.97 -5.21 -3.70
C GLY A 527 14.75 -3.96 -4.09
N LEU A 528 15.57 -4.08 -5.14
CA LEU A 528 16.26 -2.96 -5.79
C LEU A 528 16.08 -3.03 -7.31
N VAL A 529 16.11 -1.86 -7.95
CA VAL A 529 16.26 -1.76 -9.40
C VAL A 529 17.74 -1.63 -9.73
N ALA A 530 18.18 -2.35 -10.74
CA ALA A 530 19.48 -2.17 -11.36
C ALA A 530 19.29 -1.63 -12.77
N VAL A 531 20.14 -0.68 -13.18
CA VAL A 531 20.15 -0.12 -14.53
C VAL A 531 21.55 -0.25 -15.13
N HIS A 532 21.61 -0.57 -16.42
CA HIS A 532 22.85 -0.44 -17.20
C HIS A 532 22.86 0.97 -17.82
N ALA A 533 23.70 1.85 -17.28
CA ALA A 533 23.76 3.25 -17.67
C ALA A 533 25.17 3.64 -18.11
N ASP A 534 25.27 4.54 -19.09
CA ASP A 534 26.57 5.03 -19.60
C ASP A 534 27.26 6.01 -18.62
N ALA A 535 26.50 6.60 -17.70
CA ALA A 535 26.97 7.54 -16.69
C ALA A 535 26.07 7.50 -15.44
N ARG A 536 26.52 8.16 -14.37
CA ARG A 536 25.78 8.27 -13.10
C ARG A 536 24.77 9.41 -13.05
N ASN A 537 24.81 10.31 -14.03
CA ASN A 537 23.91 11.45 -14.05
C ASN A 537 22.46 11.03 -14.36
N ARG A 538 21.53 11.92 -14.00
CA ARG A 538 20.09 11.73 -14.13
C ARG A 538 19.64 11.29 -15.52
N GLU A 539 20.16 11.91 -16.57
CA GLU A 539 19.76 11.60 -17.95
C GLU A 539 20.19 10.18 -18.35
N ALA A 540 21.39 9.74 -17.97
CA ALA A 540 21.85 8.38 -18.26
C ALA A 540 21.00 7.32 -17.55
N ILE A 541 20.68 7.54 -16.26
CA ILE A 541 19.80 6.66 -15.49
C ILE A 541 18.39 6.64 -16.11
N TRP A 542 17.83 7.81 -16.42
CA TRP A 542 16.53 7.92 -17.07
C TRP A 542 16.47 7.18 -18.42
N ASN A 543 17.49 7.35 -19.25
CA ASN A 543 17.58 6.67 -20.55
C ASN A 543 17.64 5.15 -20.39
N ALA A 544 18.32 4.63 -19.36
CA ALA A 544 18.33 3.20 -19.07
C ALA A 544 16.94 2.69 -18.64
N LEU A 545 16.25 3.43 -17.77
CA LEU A 545 14.86 3.14 -17.38
C LEU A 545 13.91 3.16 -18.58
N GLU A 546 13.99 4.18 -19.44
CA GLU A 546 13.13 4.33 -20.63
C GLU A 546 13.42 3.29 -21.71
N SER A 547 14.70 2.92 -21.91
CA SER A 547 15.09 1.90 -22.87
C SER A 547 14.84 0.46 -22.39
N ARG A 548 14.57 0.29 -21.08
CA ARG A 548 14.42 -1.00 -20.37
C ARG A 548 15.73 -1.78 -20.24
N ASN A 549 16.86 -1.08 -20.17
CA ASN A 549 18.15 -1.65 -19.82
C ASN A 549 18.25 -1.82 -18.30
N VAL A 550 17.38 -2.68 -17.76
CA VAL A 550 17.10 -2.79 -16.32
C VAL A 550 16.86 -4.23 -15.90
N TYR A 551 17.07 -4.51 -14.62
CA TYR A 551 16.58 -5.72 -13.96
C TYR A 551 16.24 -5.44 -12.49
N GLY A 552 15.41 -6.28 -11.89
CA GLY A 552 15.09 -6.25 -10.47
C GLY A 552 15.94 -7.25 -9.67
N THR A 553 16.27 -6.90 -8.43
CA THR A 553 16.87 -7.83 -7.46
C THR A 553 16.01 -7.91 -6.20
N SER A 554 16.18 -8.99 -5.44
CA SER A 554 15.45 -9.20 -4.18
C SER A 554 16.02 -8.43 -2.97
N GLY A 555 16.87 -7.42 -3.21
CA GLY A 555 17.50 -6.59 -2.17
C GLY A 555 19.03 -6.55 -2.29
N GLU A 556 19.63 -7.68 -2.67
CA GLU A 556 21.08 -7.76 -2.90
C GLU A 556 21.50 -7.06 -4.20
N ARG A 557 22.72 -6.51 -4.23
CA ARG A 557 23.31 -5.94 -5.44
C ARG A 557 23.89 -7.04 -6.32
N ILE A 558 23.03 -7.72 -7.06
CA ILE A 558 23.40 -8.77 -8.01
C ILE A 558 23.91 -8.11 -9.30
N LEU A 559 25.09 -8.48 -9.80
CA LEU A 559 25.66 -7.99 -11.06
C LEU A 559 25.33 -8.99 -12.19
N LEU A 560 24.54 -8.58 -13.19
CA LEU A 560 24.07 -9.42 -14.30
C LEU A 560 24.61 -8.97 -15.67
#